data_AF-A0A946ZYY9-F1
#
_entry.id   AF-A0A946ZYY9-F1
#
_cell.length_a   1.000
_cell.length_b   1.000
_cell.length_c   1.000
_cell.angle_alpha   90.00
_cell.angle_beta   90.00
_cell.angle_gamma   90.00
#
_symmetry.space_group_name_H-M   'P 1'
#
loop_
_entity.id
_entity.type
_entity.pdbx_description
1 polymer ?
#
loop_
_entity_poly.entity_id
_entity_poly.type
_entity_poly.pdbx_seq_one_letter_code
_entity_poly.pdbx_strand_id
1 'polypeptide(L)'
;FDLGKVKKIDKDQKIVVYCSIGVRSENIGVKLIKAGYKNVENLYGGIFDWKNKDFPVVDALGKSTEEVHAYSKHWSKWLRNAEKIY
;
A
#
# COMPACT_ATOMS: atom_id res chain seq x y z
N PHE A 1 3.89 -12.21 -6.49
CA PHE A 1 4.97 -11.25 -6.19
C PHE A 1 6.29 -11.94 -6.38
N ASP A 2 7.18 -11.32 -7.14
CA ASP A 2 8.49 -11.86 -7.48
C ASP A 2 9.56 -11.04 -6.74
N LEU A 3 10.39 -11.73 -5.94
CA LEU A 3 11.50 -11.13 -5.20
C LEU A 3 12.57 -10.53 -6.13
N GLY A 4 12.65 -10.98 -7.39
CA GLY A 4 13.52 -10.41 -8.41
C GLY A 4 13.34 -8.90 -8.58
N LYS A 5 12.10 -8.41 -8.41
CA LYS A 5 11.74 -6.99 -8.59
C LYS A 5 12.34 -6.05 -7.55
N VAL A 6 12.76 -6.57 -6.40
CA VAL A 6 13.29 -5.78 -5.28
C VAL A 6 14.78 -6.02 -5.04
N LYS A 7 15.45 -6.85 -5.84
CA LYS A 7 16.87 -7.21 -5.64
C LYS A 7 17.83 -6.01 -5.58
N LYS A 8 17.49 -4.89 -6.21
CA LYS A 8 18.28 -3.65 -6.21
C LYS A 8 18.10 -2.80 -4.94
N ILE A 9 17.09 -3.10 -4.12
CA ILE A 9 16.86 -2.41 -2.84
C ILE A 9 17.81 -3.03 -1.81
N ASP A 10 18.53 -2.19 -1.10
CA ASP A 10 19.41 -2.60 0.00
C ASP A 10 18.60 -3.34 1.09
N LYS A 11 19.19 -4.37 1.71
CA LYS A 11 18.55 -5.16 2.75
C LYS A 11 18.34 -4.39 4.05
N ASP A 12 19.12 -3.35 4.28
CA ASP A 12 19.05 -2.45 5.44
C ASP A 12 18.17 -1.22 5.19
N GLN A 13 17.76 -0.97 3.94
CA GLN A 13 16.87 0.14 3.62
C GLN A 13 15.48 -0.08 4.22
N LYS A 14 14.88 0.99 4.76
CA LYS A 14 13.48 0.97 5.22
C LYS A 14 12.53 0.77 4.04
N ILE A 15 11.68 -0.24 4.15
CA ILE A 15 10.65 -0.59 3.15
C ILE A 15 9.29 -0.52 3.83
N VAL A 16 8.41 0.34 3.32
CA VAL A 16 7.00 0.36 3.69
C VAL A 16 6.18 -0.28 2.58
N VAL A 17 5.47 -1.36 2.89
CA VAL A 17 4.54 -2.01 1.97
C VAL A 17 3.11 -1.59 2.27
N TYR A 18 2.28 -1.45 1.24
CA TYR A 18 0.87 -1.14 1.40
C TYR A 18 0.02 -1.80 0.31
N CYS A 19 -1.28 -1.92 0.59
CA CYS A 19 -2.30 -2.28 -0.37
C CYS A 19 -3.57 -1.49 -0.04
N SER A 20 -4.76 -1.99 -0.38
CA SER A 20 -6.02 -1.30 -0.01
C SER A 20 -6.22 -1.20 1.51
N ILE A 21 -6.11 -2.31 2.22
CA ILE A 21 -6.44 -2.42 3.66
C ILE A 21 -5.34 -3.06 4.53
N GLY A 22 -4.17 -3.35 3.97
CA GLY A 22 -3.03 -3.95 4.69
C GLY A 22 -2.85 -5.47 4.58
N VAL A 23 -3.88 -6.24 4.20
CA VAL A 23 -3.83 -7.73 4.20
C VAL A 23 -2.91 -8.31 3.12
N ARG A 24 -3.00 -7.81 1.88
CA ARG A 24 -2.16 -8.32 0.78
C ARG A 24 -0.70 -7.92 0.97
N SER A 25 -0.46 -6.72 1.47
CA SER A 25 0.87 -6.19 1.72
C SER A 25 1.56 -6.89 2.89
N GLU A 26 0.83 -7.30 3.93
CA GLU A 26 1.36 -8.14 5.00
C GLU A 26 2.01 -9.42 4.47
N ASN A 27 1.30 -10.15 3.60
CA ASN A 27 1.82 -11.36 2.96
C ASN A 27 3.12 -11.11 2.17
N ILE A 28 3.28 -9.90 1.58
CA ILE A 28 4.51 -9.53 0.89
C ILE A 28 5.59 -9.12 1.89
N GLY A 29 5.24 -8.39 2.95
CA GLY A 29 6.16 -8.04 4.03
C GLY A 29 6.83 -9.27 4.64
N VAL A 30 6.04 -10.32 4.94
CA VAL A 30 6.58 -11.61 5.42
C VAL A 30 7.56 -12.24 4.42
N LYS A 31 7.27 -12.17 3.11
CA LYS A 31 8.19 -12.69 2.08
C LYS A 31 9.48 -11.89 2.00
N LEU A 32 9.43 -10.57 2.17
CA LEU A 32 10.61 -9.71 2.21
C LEU A 32 11.47 -10.01 3.44
N ILE A 33 10.87 -10.13 4.63
CA ILE A 33 11.59 -10.48 5.86
C ILE A 33 12.28 -11.83 5.70
N LYS A 34 11.57 -12.86 5.18
CA LYS A 34 12.16 -14.18 4.88
C LYS A 34 13.30 -14.12 3.85
N ALA A 35 13.30 -13.12 2.98
CA ALA A 35 14.36 -12.88 2.00
C ALA A 35 15.50 -11.98 2.54
N GLY A 36 15.52 -11.68 3.85
CA GLY A 36 16.61 -10.97 4.52
C GLY A 36 16.52 -9.45 4.55
N TYR A 37 15.38 -8.85 4.15
CA TYR A 37 15.15 -7.41 4.35
C TYR A 37 14.86 -7.15 5.83
N LYS A 38 15.62 -6.27 6.47
CA LYS A 38 15.61 -6.10 7.93
C LYS A 38 14.56 -5.10 8.42
N ASN A 39 14.30 -4.06 7.63
CA ASN A 39 13.48 -2.91 8.02
C ASN A 39 12.18 -2.85 7.20
N VAL A 40 11.30 -3.84 7.38
CA VAL A 40 10.04 -3.96 6.62
C VAL A 40 8.85 -3.61 7.50
N GLU A 41 8.10 -2.59 7.12
CA GLU A 41 6.87 -2.14 7.80
C GLU A 41 5.66 -2.28 6.87
N ASN A 42 4.52 -2.68 7.41
CA ASN A 42 3.25 -2.69 6.68
C ASN A 42 2.44 -1.45 7.06
N LEU A 43 2.04 -0.64 6.08
CA LEU A 43 1.18 0.51 6.33
C LEU A 43 -0.18 0.02 6.83
N TYR A 44 -0.42 0.19 8.12
CA TYR A 44 -1.66 -0.25 8.76
C TYR A 44 -2.87 0.41 8.09
N GLY A 45 -3.88 -0.41 7.77
CA GLY A 45 -5.10 0.04 7.09
C GLY A 45 -4.91 0.42 5.61
N GLY A 46 -3.69 0.34 5.07
CA GLY A 46 -3.37 0.58 3.66
C GLY A 46 -3.74 1.99 3.18
N ILE A 47 -3.88 2.13 1.87
CA ILE A 47 -4.25 3.42 1.24
C ILE A 47 -5.66 3.88 1.63
N PHE A 48 -6.54 2.97 2.05
CA PHE A 48 -7.89 3.33 2.48
C PHE A 48 -7.86 4.08 3.81
N ASP A 49 -7.15 3.55 4.81
CA ASP A 49 -7.04 4.24 6.10
C ASP A 49 -6.20 5.50 5.99
N TRP A 50 -5.16 5.49 5.15
CA TRP A 50 -4.39 6.69 4.80
C TRP A 50 -5.30 7.82 4.34
N LYS A 51 -6.13 7.56 3.33
CA LYS A 51 -7.02 8.60 2.78
C LYS A 51 -8.19 8.92 3.72
N ASN A 52 -8.69 7.94 4.49
CA ASN A 52 -9.67 8.16 5.56
C ASN A 52 -9.17 9.09 6.68
N LYS A 53 -7.85 9.27 6.82
CA LYS A 53 -7.21 10.21 7.75
C LYS A 53 -6.87 11.55 7.11
N ASP A 54 -7.46 11.85 5.96
CA ASP A 54 -7.26 13.09 5.20
C ASP A 54 -5.83 13.30 4.67
N PHE A 55 -5.00 12.26 4.65
CA PHE A 55 -3.67 12.37 4.06
C PHE A 55 -3.75 12.46 2.53
N PRO A 56 -2.82 13.20 1.89
CA PRO A 56 -2.84 13.42 0.45
C PRO A 56 -2.57 12.13 -0.33
N VAL A 57 -3.20 12.03 -1.49
CA VAL A 57 -2.89 11.04 -2.53
C VAL A 57 -2.72 11.78 -3.86
N VAL A 58 -1.92 11.20 -4.75
CA VAL A 58 -1.61 11.81 -6.04
C VAL A 58 -1.93 10.86 -7.19
N ASP A 59 -2.30 11.43 -8.33
CA ASP A 59 -2.48 10.71 -9.58
C ASP A 59 -1.13 10.35 -10.25
N ALA A 60 -1.19 9.73 -11.43
CA ALA A 60 0.00 9.34 -12.18
C ALA A 60 0.85 10.53 -12.67
N LEU A 61 0.29 11.74 -12.69
CA LEU A 61 0.97 12.99 -13.05
C LEU A 61 1.53 13.73 -11.82
N GLY A 62 1.35 13.17 -10.62
CA GLY A 62 1.76 13.77 -9.35
C GLY A 62 0.82 14.87 -8.85
N LYS A 63 -0.38 15.02 -9.43
CA LYS A 63 -1.37 16.01 -8.96
C LYS A 63 -2.19 15.42 -7.82
N SER A 64 -2.54 16.25 -6.84
CA SER A 64 -3.44 15.85 -5.77
C SER A 64 -4.77 15.36 -6.35
N THR A 65 -5.28 14.25 -5.84
CA THR A 65 -6.56 13.67 -6.26
C THR A 65 -7.36 13.18 -5.07
N GLU A 66 -8.68 13.13 -5.24
CA GLU A 66 -9.60 12.51 -4.29
C GLU A 66 -9.97 11.09 -4.72
N GLU A 67 -9.54 10.65 -5.90
CA GLU A 67 -9.83 9.33 -6.45
C GLU A 67 -8.95 8.25 -5.84
N VAL A 68 -9.56 7.17 -5.35
CA VAL A 68 -8.86 5.97 -4.89
C VAL A 68 -9.53 4.73 -5.45
N HIS A 69 -8.73 3.87 -6.09
CA HIS A 69 -9.23 2.59 -6.62
C HIS A 69 -9.67 1.66 -5.49
N ALA A 70 -10.98 1.38 -5.44
CA ALA A 70 -11.63 0.69 -4.34
C ALA A 70 -11.40 -0.84 -4.35
N TYR A 71 -10.67 -1.36 -5.33
CA TYR A 71 -10.31 -2.76 -5.55
C TYR A 71 -11.49 -3.68 -5.88
N SER A 72 -12.59 -3.59 -5.12
CA SER A 72 -13.86 -4.24 -5.41
C SER A 72 -15.00 -3.54 -4.68
N LYS A 73 -16.25 -3.75 -5.11
CA LYS A 73 -17.44 -3.24 -4.42
C LYS A 73 -17.59 -3.75 -2.98
N HIS A 74 -17.05 -4.94 -2.68
CA HIS A 74 -17.07 -5.50 -1.33
C HIS A 74 -16.16 -4.70 -0.38
N TRP A 75 -14.92 -4.47 -0.80
CA TRP A 75 -13.90 -3.77 0.00
C TRP A 75 -14.13 -2.26 0.09
N SER A 76 -14.83 -1.67 -0.88
CA SER A 76 -15.07 -0.23 -0.95
C SER A 76 -15.84 0.34 0.25
N LYS A 77 -16.48 -0.52 1.07
CA LYS A 77 -17.13 -0.13 2.33
C LYS A 77 -16.17 0.51 3.34
N TRP A 78 -14.88 0.14 3.27
CA TRP A 78 -13.84 0.62 4.19
C TRP A 78 -13.15 1.91 3.72
N LEU A 79 -13.33 2.29 2.46
CA LEU A 79 -12.90 3.58 1.92
C LEU A 79 -14.04 4.59 2.14
N ARG A 80 -13.87 5.53 3.06
CA ARG A 80 -14.93 6.44 3.52
C ARG A 80 -14.73 7.87 3.05
N ASN A 81 -13.49 8.28 2.82
CA ASN A 81 -13.13 9.66 2.52
C ASN A 81 -12.41 9.81 1.17
N ALA A 82 -12.99 9.26 0.11
CA ALA A 82 -12.42 9.33 -1.24
C ALA A 82 -13.51 9.12 -2.29
N GLU A 83 -13.28 9.63 -3.50
CA GLU A 83 -14.00 9.24 -4.70
C GLU A 83 -13.59 7.81 -5.10
N LYS A 84 -14.55 6.90 -5.15
CA LYS A 84 -14.31 5.46 -5.38
C LYS A 84 -14.31 5.16 -6.87
N ILE A 85 -13.14 4.84 -7.40
CA ILE A 85 -12.99 4.32 -8.77
C ILE A 85 -12.79 2.80 -8.77
N TYR A 86 -13.10 2.12 -9.88
CA TYR A 86 -13.09 0.65 -10.01
C TYR A 86 -12.50 0.18 -11.34
#